data_AF-A0A8X6TX13-F1
#
_entry.id   AF-A0A8X6TX13-F1
#
_cell.length_a   1.000
_cell.length_b   1.000
_cell.length_c   1.000
_cell.angle_alpha   90.00
_cell.angle_beta   90.00
_cell.angle_gamma   90.00
#
_symmetry.space_group_name_H-M   'P 1'
#
loop_
_entity.id
_entity.type
_entity.pdbx_description
1 polymer ?
#
loop_
_entity_poly.entity_id
_entity_poly.type
_entity_poly.pdbx_seq_one_letter_code
_entity_poly.pdbx_strand_id
1 'polypeptide(L)' 'THRYYLEEIECFQLEEVEVPKALGDVFESVAGAIYLDSGMSLDTVWKVYFPMIKPAMGKY' A
#
# COMPACT_ATOMS: atom_id res chain seq x y z
N THR A 1 -31.92 9.38 5.97
CA THR A 1 -31.31 10.70 5.72
C THR A 1 -30.25 11.05 6.75
N HIS A 2 -30.49 10.97 8.07
CA HIS A 2 -29.45 11.22 9.09
C HIS A 2 -28.26 10.24 9.12
N ARG A 3 -28.42 8.98 8.69
CA ARG A 3 -27.32 8.00 8.63
C ARG A 3 -26.22 8.38 7.63
N TYR A 4 -26.60 8.94 6.48
CA TYR A 4 -25.64 9.38 5.45
C TYR A 4 -24.80 10.56 5.93
N TYR A 5 -25.40 11.49 6.66
CA TYR A 5 -24.67 12.63 7.24
C TYR A 5 -23.65 12.21 8.30
N LEU A 6 -23.93 11.17 9.09
CA LEU A 6 -22.95 10.67 10.07
C LEU A 6 -21.76 9.99 9.38
N GLU A 7 -21.99 9.27 8.28
CA GLU A 7 -20.94 8.64 7.46
C GLU A 7 -20.03 9.68 6.77
N GLU A 8 -20.62 10.76 6.23
CA GLU A 8 -19.86 11.89 5.67
C GLU A 8 -19.07 12.65 6.75
N ILE A 9 -19.64 12.83 7.95
CA ILE A 9 -18.99 13.56 9.05
C ILE A 9 -17.84 12.74 9.66
N GLU A 10 -17.96 11.41 9.80
CA GLU A 10 -16.84 10.55 10.23
C GLU A 10 -15.69 10.54 9.20
N CYS A 11 -16.00 10.64 7.90
CA CYS A 11 -14.99 10.75 6.84
C CYS A 11 -14.23 12.09 6.87
N PHE A 12 -14.89 13.18 7.26
CA PHE A 12 -14.29 14.52 7.35
C PHE A 12 -13.47 14.78 8.63
N GLN A 13 -13.62 13.92 9.65
CA GLN A 13 -12.96 14.05 10.96
C GLN A 13 -11.77 13.11 11.17
N LEU A 14 -11.55 12.14 10.29
CA LEU A 14 -10.24 11.54 10.13
C LEU A 14 -9.37 12.59 9.46
N GLU A 15 -8.62 13.32 10.28
CA GLU A 15 -7.62 14.31 9.87
C GLU A 15 -6.92 13.87 8.59
N GLU A 16 -6.63 14.86 7.75
CA GLU A 16 -5.69 14.79 6.64
C GLU A 16 -4.29 14.44 7.18
N VAL A 17 -4.13 13.21 7.67
CA VAL A 17 -2.87 12.69 8.19
C VAL A 17 -1.97 12.61 6.99
N GLU A 18 -0.96 13.47 6.96
CA GLU A 18 0.05 13.44 5.92
C GLU A 18 0.71 12.06 5.95
N VAL A 19 0.38 11.24 4.95
CA VAL A 19 0.97 9.92 4.81
C VAL A 19 2.45 10.12 4.50
N PRO A 20 3.39 9.53 5.27
CA PRO A 20 4.81 9.73 5.06
C PRO A 20 5.23 9.19 3.69
N LYS A 21 5.36 10.06 2.69
CA LYS A 21 5.65 9.69 1.29
C LYS A 21 6.92 8.84 1.17
N ALA A 22 7.90 9.13 2.02
CA ALA A 22 9.15 8.39 2.13
C ALA A 22 8.96 6.88 2.38
N LEU A 23 7.87 6.46 3.04
CA LEU A 23 7.59 5.03 3.22
C LEU A 23 7.20 4.36 1.90
N GLY A 24 6.50 5.06 1.01
CA GLY A 24 6.23 4.61 -0.36
C GLY A 24 7.52 4.49 -1.16
N ASP A 25 8.38 5.51 -1.10
CA ASP A 25 9.67 5.53 -1.80
C ASP A 25 10.58 4.37 -1.34
N VAL A 26 10.62 4.07 -0.04
CA VAL A 26 11.35 2.92 0.51
C VAL A 26 10.73 1.61 0.02
N PHE A 27 9.40 1.49 0.06
CA PHE A 27 8.72 0.29 -0.42
C PHE A 27 8.98 0.03 -1.91
N GLU A 28 9.01 1.06 -2.76
CA GLU A 28 9.32 0.93 -4.18
C GLU A 28 10.80 0.64 -4.44
N SER A 29 11.70 1.32 -3.72
CA SER A 29 13.15 1.13 -3.89
C SER A 29 13.63 -0.26 -3.46
N VAL A 30 13.02 -0.86 -2.44
CA VAL A 30 13.31 -2.27 -2.06
C VAL A 30 12.88 -3.24 -3.15
N ALA A 31 11.78 -2.99 -3.86
CA ALA A 31 11.36 -3.81 -5.00
C ALA A 31 12.41 -3.72 -6.13
N GLY A 32 12.90 -2.51 -6.39
CA GLY A 32 14.00 -2.27 -7.33
C GLY A 32 15.31 -2.96 -6.92
N ALA A 33 15.65 -2.95 -5.63
CA ALA A 33 16.84 -3.62 -5.12
C ALA A 33 16.77 -5.15 -5.32
N ILE A 34 15.63 -5.77 -4.98
CA ILE A 34 15.41 -7.20 -5.22
C ILE A 34 15.47 -7.52 -6.71
N TYR A 35 14.87 -6.68 -7.55
CA TYR A 35 14.90 -6.86 -9.00
C TYR A 35 16.35 -6.90 -9.52
N LEU A 36 17.19 -5.95 -9.11
CA LEU A 36 18.58 -5.89 -9.55
C LEU A 36 19.41 -7.06 -8.99
N ASP A 37 19.28 -7.37 -7.70
CA ASP A 37 20.03 -8.45 -7.03
C ASP A 37 19.69 -9.84 -7.59
N SER A 38 18.44 -10.04 -7.99
CA SER A 38 17.95 -11.30 -8.57
C SER A 38 18.18 -11.45 -10.07
N GLY A 39 19.01 -10.58 -10.68
CA GLY A 39 19.28 -10.63 -12.12
C GLY A 39 18.07 -10.21 -12.96
N MET A 40 17.39 -9.15 -12.55
CA MET A 40 16.20 -8.59 -13.23
C MET A 40 14.98 -9.53 -13.20
N SER A 41 14.78 -10.26 -12.10
CA SER A 41 13.68 -11.23 -11.97
C SER A 41 12.42 -10.64 -11.31
N LEU A 42 11.39 -10.34 -12.13
CA LEU A 42 10.08 -9.93 -11.61
C LEU A 42 9.40 -11.03 -10.79
N ASP A 43 9.64 -12.30 -11.12
CA ASP A 43 9.11 -13.44 -10.36
C ASP A 43 9.64 -13.45 -8.92
N THR A 44 10.92 -13.09 -8.74
CA THR A 44 11.54 -12.97 -7.41
C THR A 44 10.97 -11.79 -6.64
N VAL A 45 10.79 -10.63 -7.29
CA VAL A 45 10.13 -9.46 -6.68
C VAL A 45 8.72 -9.84 -6.21
N TRP A 46 7.93 -10.49 -7.06
CA TRP A 46 6.57 -10.86 -6.74
C TRP A 46 6.47 -11.92 -5.64
N LYS A 47 7.37 -12.90 -5.60
CA LYS A 47 7.46 -13.88 -4.50
C LYS A 47 7.65 -13.22 -3.14
N VAL A 48 8.41 -12.12 -3.08
CA VAL A 48 8.64 -11.36 -1.84
C VAL A 48 7.47 -10.41 -1.54
N TYR A 49 6.94 -9.70 -2.54
CA TYR A 49 5.94 -8.64 -2.35
C TYR A 49 4.50 -9.15 -2.23
N PHE A 50 4.16 -10.24 -2.92
CA PHE A 50 2.81 -10.77 -2.91
C PHE A 50 2.28 -11.10 -1.51
N PRO A 51 3.04 -11.74 -0.60
CA PRO A 51 2.60 -11.98 0.78
C PRO A 51 2.29 -10.68 1.56
N MET A 52 3.00 -9.59 1.26
CA MET A 52 2.80 -8.28 1.92
C MET A 52 1.57 -7.55 1.37
N ILE A 53 1.33 -7.64 0.06
CA ILE A 53 0.23 -6.95 -0.63
C ILE A 53 -1.09 -7.73 -0.51
N LYS A 54 -1.05 -9.06 -0.48
CA LYS A 54 -2.22 -9.93 -0.45
C LYS A 54 -3.25 -9.57 0.63
N PRO A 55 -2.88 -9.24 1.88
CA PRO A 55 -3.84 -8.81 2.89
C PRO A 55 -4.60 -7.52 2.53
N ALA A 56 -3.95 -6.61 1.79
CA ALA A 56 -4.52 -5.32 1.40
C ALA A 56 -5.41 -5.41 0.14
N MET A 57 -5.26 -6.45 -0.69
CA MET A 57 -6.04 -6.63 -1.93
C MET A 57 -7.52 -7.00 -1.71
N GLY A 58 -7.95 -7.23 -0.46
CA GLY A 58 -9.32 -7.63 -0.14
C GLY A 58 -9.61 -9.11 -0.44
N LYS A 59 -10.74 -9.61 0.08
CA LYS A 59 -11.27 -10.94 -0.25
C LYS A 59 -12.09 -10.84 -1.53
N TYR A 60 -11.50 -11.20 -2.66
CA TYR A 60 -12.24 -11.56 -3.88
C TYR A 60 -11.88 -13.00 -4.25
#